data_AF-A0A354GKX6-F1
#
_entry.id   AF-A0A354GKX6-F1
#
_cell.length_a   1.000
_cell.length_b   1.000
_cell.length_c   1.000
_cell.angle_alpha   90.00
_cell.angle_beta   90.00
_cell.angle_gamma   90.00
#
_symmetry.space_group_name_H-M   'P 1'
#
loop_
_entity.id
_entity.type
_entity.pdbx_description
1 polymer ?
#
loop_
_entity_poly.entity_id
_entity_poly.type
_entity_poly.pdbx_seq_one_letter_code
_entity_poly.pdbx_strand_id
1 'polypeptide(L)'
;MARKNTGVMDQAAEEHVAAAPDNPLERPACTPAAVDKEKFNLDAVLPYGLTLQHVYNAMNEFVNFLGFINQQLNSKNLQRFESMLMPANFSSMVGEFMTTTLPKHCATLVKNVYHNGHPDLLPKGRFAGDSLQHGTEGIEIKASRYGRGRGSSGYPSKHGRCRQKKSRNHSLNLAV
;
A
#
# COMPACT_ATOMS: atom_id res chain seq x y z
N MET A 1 6.48 66.43 -8.49
CA MET A 1 6.37 65.24 -7.62
C MET A 1 5.37 64.26 -8.23
N ALA A 2 5.77 62.99 -8.29
CA ALA A 2 4.99 61.75 -8.45
C ALA A 2 4.02 61.58 -9.64
N ARG A 3 4.47 60.74 -10.59
CA ARG A 3 3.68 60.04 -11.62
C ARG A 3 2.60 59.16 -10.96
N LYS A 4 1.39 59.09 -11.53
CA LYS A 4 0.45 57.99 -11.25
C LYS A 4 0.28 57.12 -12.49
N ASN A 5 0.62 55.85 -12.29
CA ASN A 5 0.70 54.76 -13.24
C ASN A 5 -0.64 54.45 -13.90
N THR A 6 -0.56 54.21 -15.20
CA THR A 6 -1.42 53.35 -16.01
C THR A 6 -1.28 51.89 -15.55
N GLY A 7 -2.37 51.13 -15.56
CA GLY A 7 -2.36 49.71 -15.22
C GLY A 7 -3.74 49.08 -15.43
N VAL A 8 -4.06 48.80 -16.69
CA VAL A 8 -5.17 47.92 -17.09
C VAL A 8 -4.79 46.51 -16.62
N MET A 9 -5.62 45.90 -15.78
CA MET A 9 -5.40 44.53 -15.33
C MET A 9 -5.71 43.56 -16.47
N ASP A 10 -4.65 42.86 -16.86
CA ASP A 10 -4.56 41.80 -17.83
C ASP A 10 -5.49 40.62 -17.48
N GLN A 11 -6.10 40.06 -18.52
CA GLN A 11 -6.83 38.80 -18.45
C GLN A 11 -5.82 37.67 -18.19
N ALA A 12 -5.82 37.11 -16.98
CA ALA A 12 -5.07 35.90 -16.70
C ALA A 12 -5.73 34.73 -17.45
N ALA A 13 -5.03 34.24 -18.47
CA ALA A 13 -5.34 33.05 -19.22
C ALA A 13 -5.49 31.85 -18.27
N GLU A 14 -6.60 31.13 -18.40
CA GLU A 14 -6.70 29.75 -17.94
C GLU A 14 -5.69 28.92 -18.73
N GLU A 15 -4.53 28.67 -18.12
CA GLU A 15 -3.53 27.75 -18.63
C GLU A 15 -4.12 26.34 -18.56
N HIS A 16 -4.74 25.92 -19.66
CA HIS A 16 -5.17 24.55 -19.92
C HIS A 16 -3.93 23.66 -19.79
N VAL A 17 -3.80 22.95 -18.67
CA VAL A 17 -2.76 21.94 -18.48
C VAL A 17 -2.94 20.91 -19.60
N ALA A 18 -2.05 20.95 -20.59
CA ALA A 18 -2.08 20.04 -21.71
C ALA A 18 -2.06 18.60 -21.17
N ALA A 19 -3.17 17.87 -21.40
CA ALA A 19 -3.25 16.46 -21.09
C ALA A 19 -2.06 15.76 -21.74
N ALA A 20 -1.35 14.95 -20.96
CA ALA A 20 -0.27 14.11 -21.49
C ALA A 20 -0.80 13.30 -22.69
N PRO A 21 0.01 13.07 -23.74
CA PRO A 21 -0.44 12.34 -24.91
C PRO A 21 -1.06 11.00 -24.51
N ASP A 22 -2.21 10.66 -25.11
CA ASP A 22 -2.95 9.43 -24.85
C ASP A 22 -2.03 8.22 -25.01
N ASN A 23 -1.52 7.69 -23.89
CA ASN A 23 -0.74 6.46 -23.87
C ASN A 23 -1.72 5.29 -24.04
N PRO A 24 -1.66 4.50 -25.14
CA PRO A 24 -2.61 3.42 -25.39
C PRO A 24 -2.61 2.32 -24.32
N LEU A 25 -1.55 2.26 -23.49
CA LEU A 25 -1.45 1.33 -22.37
C LEU A 25 -2.10 1.84 -21.08
N GLU A 26 -2.46 3.13 -21.00
CA GLU A 26 -2.93 3.73 -19.75
C GLU A 26 -4.35 3.28 -19.38
N ARG A 27 -5.26 3.21 -20.36
CA ARG A 27 -6.63 2.73 -20.13
C ARG A 27 -6.67 1.27 -19.66
N PRO A 28 -5.99 0.30 -20.34
CA PRO A 28 -5.89 -1.06 -19.83
C PRO A 28 -5.28 -1.15 -18.43
N ALA A 29 -4.26 -0.33 -18.13
CA ALA A 29 -3.59 -0.34 -16.83
C ALA A 29 -4.45 0.19 -15.67
N CYS A 30 -5.61 0.79 -15.94
CA CYS A 30 -6.58 1.16 -14.90
C CYS A 30 -7.30 -0.05 -14.29
N THR A 31 -7.17 -1.24 -14.90
CA THR A 31 -7.72 -2.49 -14.37
C THR A 31 -6.55 -3.39 -13.93
N PRO A 32 -6.13 -3.33 -12.66
CA PRO A 32 -5.02 -4.13 -12.17
C PRO A 32 -5.38 -5.62 -12.20
N ALA A 33 -4.37 -6.46 -12.46
CA ALA A 33 -4.55 -7.91 -12.46
C ALA A 33 -4.93 -8.40 -11.05
N ALA A 34 -5.78 -9.42 -11.00
CA ALA A 34 -6.14 -10.08 -9.76
C ALA A 34 -4.89 -10.66 -9.06
N VAL A 35 -4.97 -10.80 -7.73
CA VAL A 35 -3.88 -11.36 -6.96
C VAL A 35 -3.68 -12.83 -7.36
N ASP A 36 -2.45 -13.17 -7.71
CA ASP A 36 -2.07 -14.52 -8.09
C ASP A 36 -1.79 -15.37 -6.83
N LYS A 37 -2.65 -16.36 -6.59
CA LYS A 37 -2.57 -17.24 -5.42
C LYS A 37 -1.32 -18.14 -5.44
N GLU A 38 -0.78 -18.43 -6.62
CA GLU A 38 0.39 -19.32 -6.77
C GLU A 38 1.70 -18.63 -6.33
N LYS A 39 1.70 -17.29 -6.27
CA LYS A 39 2.85 -16.50 -5.80
C LYS A 39 2.99 -16.44 -4.28
N PHE A 40 2.03 -16.99 -3.53
CA PHE A 40 2.13 -17.06 -2.08
C PHE A 40 3.13 -18.14 -1.66
N ASN A 41 3.79 -17.89 -0.53
CA ASN A 41 4.55 -18.94 0.13
C ASN A 41 3.58 -19.88 0.85
N LEU A 42 3.28 -21.03 0.23
CA LEU A 42 2.35 -22.03 0.77
C LEU A 42 2.87 -22.68 2.07
N ASP A 43 4.18 -22.65 2.30
CA ASP A 43 4.82 -23.17 3.52
C ASP A 43 4.84 -22.15 4.66
N ALA A 44 4.21 -20.97 4.49
CA ALA A 44 4.21 -19.93 5.51
C ALA A 44 3.37 -20.34 6.73
N VAL A 45 4.02 -20.40 7.89
CA VAL A 45 3.36 -20.58 9.18
C VAL A 45 2.94 -19.21 9.72
N LEU A 46 1.66 -18.87 9.57
CA LEU A 46 1.12 -17.58 10.01
C LEU A 46 0.55 -17.69 11.43
N PRO A 47 0.92 -16.78 12.35
CA PRO A 47 0.52 -16.85 13.75
C PRO A 47 -0.92 -16.34 13.95
N TYR A 48 -1.41 -16.50 15.18
CA TYR A 48 -2.65 -15.87 15.67
C TYR A 48 -3.90 -16.17 14.84
N GLY A 49 -3.97 -17.34 14.20
CA GLY A 49 -5.13 -17.74 13.38
C GLY A 49 -5.21 -17.03 12.02
N LEU A 50 -4.17 -16.28 11.63
CA LEU A 50 -4.06 -15.72 10.30
C LEU A 50 -3.87 -16.85 9.28
N THR A 51 -4.59 -16.79 8.16
CA THR A 51 -4.48 -17.76 7.07
C THR A 51 -4.02 -17.06 5.79
N LEU A 52 -3.46 -17.84 4.85
CA LEU A 52 -3.15 -17.33 3.51
C LEU A 52 -4.40 -16.80 2.81
N GLN A 53 -5.58 -17.38 3.07
CA GLN A 53 -6.83 -16.92 2.49
C GLN A 53 -7.21 -15.52 3.00
N HIS A 54 -6.96 -15.20 4.28
CA HIS A 54 -7.18 -13.85 4.81
C HIS A 54 -6.30 -12.81 4.11
N VAL A 55 -5.01 -13.15 3.91
CA VAL A 55 -4.06 -12.27 3.20
C VAL A 55 -4.47 -12.10 1.75
N TYR A 56 -4.84 -13.20 1.07
CA TYR A 56 -5.32 -13.18 -0.31
C TYR A 56 -6.56 -12.28 -0.47
N ASN A 57 -7.53 -12.39 0.44
CA ASN A 57 -8.75 -11.57 0.39
C ASN A 57 -8.40 -10.08 0.59
N ALA A 58 -7.58 -9.74 1.59
CA ALA A 58 -7.15 -8.36 1.84
C ALA A 58 -6.37 -7.76 0.66
N MET A 59 -5.47 -8.53 0.03
CA MET A 59 -4.74 -8.06 -1.16
C MET A 59 -5.68 -7.83 -2.35
N ASN A 60 -6.71 -8.68 -2.54
CA ASN A 60 -7.70 -8.45 -3.59
C ASN A 60 -8.58 -7.23 -3.28
N GLU A 61 -8.92 -6.95 -2.03
CA GLU A 61 -9.57 -5.69 -1.66
C GLU A 61 -8.71 -4.48 -2.06
N PHE A 62 -7.40 -4.54 -1.85
CA PHE A 62 -6.48 -3.47 -2.25
C PHE A 62 -6.42 -3.30 -3.79
N VAL A 63 -6.29 -4.41 -4.53
CA VAL A 63 -6.27 -4.39 -6.00
C VAL A 63 -7.57 -3.83 -6.56
N ASN A 64 -8.72 -4.23 -6.00
CA ASN A 64 -10.03 -3.72 -6.38
C ASN A 64 -10.16 -2.22 -6.07
N PHE A 65 -9.69 -1.79 -4.90
CA PHE A 65 -9.65 -0.37 -4.54
C PHE A 65 -8.79 0.45 -5.52
N LEU A 66 -7.60 -0.05 -5.86
CA LEU A 66 -6.71 0.62 -6.81
C LEU A 66 -7.35 0.72 -8.19
N GLY A 67 -7.96 -0.37 -8.67
CA GLY A 67 -8.70 -0.39 -9.93
C GLY A 67 -9.87 0.60 -9.95
N PHE A 68 -10.62 0.69 -8.84
CA PHE A 68 -11.69 1.66 -8.69
C PHE A 68 -11.16 3.09 -8.81
N ILE A 69 -10.15 3.46 -8.01
CA ILE A 69 -9.58 4.82 -8.04
C ILE A 69 -9.03 5.16 -9.43
N ASN A 70 -8.30 4.24 -10.05
CA ASN A 70 -7.71 4.47 -11.37
C ASN A 70 -8.75 4.69 -12.45
N GLN A 71 -9.84 3.93 -12.45
CA GLN A 71 -10.95 4.16 -13.37
C GLN A 71 -11.62 5.52 -13.14
N GLN A 72 -11.80 5.94 -11.88
CA GLN A 72 -12.35 7.26 -11.57
C GLN A 72 -11.42 8.40 -12.02
N LEU A 73 -10.11 8.27 -11.81
CA LEU A 73 -9.12 9.25 -12.27
C LEU A 73 -9.07 9.32 -13.80
N ASN A 74 -9.05 8.17 -14.47
CA ASN A 74 -9.02 8.11 -15.93
C ASN A 74 -10.28 8.73 -16.56
N SER A 75 -11.46 8.56 -15.94
CA SER A 75 -12.70 9.20 -16.39
C SER A 75 -12.65 10.74 -16.38
N LYS A 76 -11.70 11.31 -15.64
CA LYS A 76 -11.45 12.76 -15.52
C LYS A 76 -10.16 13.19 -16.23
N ASN A 77 -9.60 12.34 -17.10
CA ASN A 77 -8.32 12.57 -17.79
C ASN A 77 -7.14 12.79 -16.82
N LEU A 78 -7.19 12.21 -15.63
CA LEU A 78 -6.09 12.22 -14.67
C LEU A 78 -5.28 10.92 -14.79
N GLN A 79 -3.99 11.01 -14.47
CA GLN A 79 -3.09 9.86 -14.42
C GLN A 79 -3.51 8.87 -13.32
N ARG A 80 -3.13 7.59 -13.47
CA ARG A 80 -3.33 6.59 -12.42
C ARG A 80 -2.69 6.99 -11.10
N PHE A 81 -3.32 6.59 -10.02
CA PHE A 81 -2.95 6.99 -8.67
C PHE A 81 -1.51 6.58 -8.32
N GLU A 82 -1.13 5.35 -8.64
CA GLU A 82 0.21 4.83 -8.41
C GLU A 82 1.30 5.49 -9.28
N SER A 83 0.92 6.16 -10.37
CA SER A 83 1.84 6.92 -11.22
C SER A 83 2.18 8.28 -10.60
N MET A 84 1.28 8.86 -9.81
CA MET A 84 1.48 10.15 -9.14
C MET A 84 2.27 10.03 -7.83
N LEU A 85 2.36 8.83 -7.24
CA LEU A 85 3.00 8.61 -5.95
C LEU A 85 4.48 8.25 -6.06
N MET A 86 5.27 8.78 -5.12
CA MET A 86 6.61 8.23 -4.86
C MET A 86 6.50 6.75 -4.45
N PRO A 87 7.44 5.87 -4.84
CA PRO A 87 7.39 4.44 -4.51
C PRO A 87 7.27 4.14 -3.00
N ALA A 88 7.87 4.97 -2.15
CA ALA A 88 7.75 4.86 -0.70
C ALA A 88 6.30 5.11 -0.23
N ASN A 89 5.66 6.17 -0.74
CA ASN A 89 4.28 6.50 -0.40
C ASN A 89 3.31 5.40 -0.82
N PHE A 90 3.50 4.83 -2.02
CA PHE A 90 2.70 3.69 -2.48
C PHE A 90 2.85 2.49 -1.55
N SER A 91 4.09 2.17 -1.16
CA SER A 91 4.37 1.05 -0.25
C SER A 91 3.74 1.29 1.14
N SER A 92 3.84 2.52 1.68
CA SER A 92 3.18 2.87 2.95
C SER A 92 1.66 2.76 2.88
N MET A 93 1.05 3.20 1.76
CA MET A 93 -0.39 3.08 1.56
C MET A 93 -0.82 1.61 1.55
N VAL A 94 -0.09 0.74 0.83
CA VAL A 94 -0.39 -0.70 0.82
C VAL A 94 -0.31 -1.26 2.24
N GLY A 95 0.75 -0.92 2.98
CA GLY A 95 0.90 -1.34 4.38
C GLY A 95 -0.30 -0.94 5.23
N GLU A 96 -0.65 0.35 5.20
CA GLU A 96 -1.77 0.89 5.98
C GLU A 96 -3.14 0.29 5.59
N PHE A 97 -3.35 0.09 4.29
CA PHE A 97 -4.56 -0.57 3.78
C PHE A 97 -4.67 -1.99 4.32
N MET A 98 -3.56 -2.75 4.29
CA MET A 98 -3.50 -4.12 4.77
C MET A 98 -3.67 -4.20 6.28
N THR A 99 -3.05 -3.30 7.04
CA THR A 99 -3.23 -3.16 8.50
C THR A 99 -4.71 -2.92 8.86
N THR A 100 -5.42 -2.15 8.04
CA THR A 100 -6.84 -1.83 8.29
C THR A 100 -7.80 -2.91 7.79
N THR A 101 -7.44 -3.67 6.75
CA THR A 101 -8.32 -4.68 6.13
C THR A 101 -8.15 -6.08 6.69
N LEU A 102 -6.94 -6.49 7.08
CA LEU A 102 -6.71 -7.84 7.61
C LEU A 102 -7.59 -8.19 8.83
N PRO A 103 -7.82 -7.30 9.82
CA PRO A 103 -8.74 -7.57 10.92
C PRO A 103 -10.18 -7.89 10.49
N LYS A 104 -10.62 -7.44 9.31
CA LYS A 104 -11.95 -7.76 8.76
C LYS A 104 -12.06 -9.24 8.37
N HIS A 105 -10.96 -9.86 7.96
CA HIS A 105 -10.92 -11.27 7.59
C HIS A 105 -10.41 -12.17 8.71
N CYS A 106 -9.66 -11.64 9.67
CA CYS A 106 -9.04 -12.39 10.76
C CYS A 106 -9.48 -11.81 12.12
N ALA A 107 -10.55 -12.35 12.69
CA ALA A 107 -11.17 -11.83 13.91
C ALA A 107 -10.28 -11.93 15.19
N THR A 108 -9.19 -12.69 15.12
CA THR A 108 -8.19 -12.87 16.17
C THR A 108 -7.11 -11.79 16.17
N LEU A 109 -7.11 -10.92 15.16
CA LEU A 109 -6.18 -9.79 15.04
C LEU A 109 -6.93 -8.46 15.09
N VAL A 110 -6.25 -7.45 15.59
CA VAL A 110 -6.71 -6.05 15.64
C VAL A 110 -5.58 -5.13 15.23
N LYS A 111 -5.92 -3.95 14.69
CA LYS A 111 -4.94 -2.90 14.42
C LYS A 111 -4.40 -2.35 15.74
N ASN A 112 -3.10 -2.14 15.82
CA ASN A 112 -2.49 -1.39 16.91
C ASN A 112 -2.94 0.08 16.84
N VAL A 113 -3.66 0.55 17.86
CA VAL A 113 -4.19 1.92 17.89
C VAL A 113 -3.21 2.93 18.47
N TYR A 114 -2.05 2.49 18.96
CA TYR A 114 -1.01 3.40 19.44
C TYR A 114 -0.42 4.18 18.25
N HIS A 115 -0.30 5.51 18.39
CA HIS A 115 0.31 6.34 17.36
C HIS A 115 1.80 5.96 17.17
N ASN A 116 2.17 5.52 15.97
CA ASN A 116 3.49 4.90 15.68
C ASN A 116 3.78 3.65 16.52
N GLY A 117 2.75 2.89 16.88
CA GLY A 117 2.89 1.61 17.55
C GLY A 117 3.56 0.57 16.68
N HIS A 118 4.30 -0.34 17.32
CA HIS A 118 4.95 -1.48 16.67
C HIS A 118 4.74 -2.74 17.51
N PRO A 119 4.26 -3.86 16.94
CA PRO A 119 3.96 -4.11 15.53
C PRO A 119 2.60 -3.55 15.07
N ASP A 120 2.35 -3.56 13.76
CA ASP A 120 1.13 -3.02 13.11
C ASP A 120 -0.18 -3.69 13.58
N LEU A 121 -0.17 -5.02 13.70
CA LEU A 121 -1.32 -5.82 14.16
C LEU A 121 -1.00 -6.52 15.47
N LEU A 122 -1.98 -6.53 16.38
CA LEU A 122 -1.89 -7.18 17.68
C LEU A 122 -2.86 -8.36 17.77
N PRO A 123 -2.56 -9.40 18.58
CA PRO A 123 -3.54 -10.40 18.95
C PRO A 123 -4.68 -9.77 19.75
N LYS A 124 -5.92 -9.98 19.32
CA LYS A 124 -7.10 -9.37 19.92
C LYS A 124 -7.21 -9.70 21.41
N GLY A 125 -7.45 -8.69 22.25
CA GLY A 125 -7.63 -8.85 23.69
C GLY A 125 -6.35 -9.12 24.48
N ARG A 126 -5.16 -9.12 23.84
CA ARG A 126 -3.89 -9.32 24.52
C ARG A 126 -3.36 -8.07 25.21
N PHE A 127 -3.59 -6.90 24.61
CA PHE A 127 -3.08 -5.62 25.10
C PHE A 127 -4.24 -4.70 25.47
N ALA A 128 -4.09 -3.94 26.54
CA ALA A 128 -5.12 -3.03 27.02
C ALA A 128 -5.46 -2.00 25.92
N GLY A 129 -6.74 -1.94 25.54
CA GLY A 129 -7.23 -1.01 24.52
C GLY A 129 -6.65 -1.23 23.13
N ASP A 130 -6.17 -2.45 22.82
CA ASP A 130 -5.55 -2.79 21.53
C ASP A 130 -4.39 -1.84 21.16
N SER A 131 -3.67 -1.36 22.18
CA SER A 131 -2.66 -0.31 22.07
C SER A 131 -1.33 -0.77 22.65
N LEU A 132 -0.26 -0.65 21.86
CA LEU A 132 1.10 -0.98 22.28
C LEU A 132 2.12 -0.12 21.55
N GLN A 133 2.95 0.62 22.28
CA GLN A 133 4.00 1.43 21.65
C GLN A 133 5.06 0.56 20.96
N HIS A 134 5.68 -0.37 21.70
CA HIS A 134 6.66 -1.31 21.16
C HIS A 134 6.49 -2.67 21.81
N GLY A 135 6.40 -3.71 20.98
CA GLY A 135 6.30 -5.09 21.42
C GLY A 135 6.95 -6.08 20.46
N THR A 136 7.10 -7.29 20.96
CA THR A 136 7.59 -8.43 20.16
C THR A 136 6.45 -9.29 19.61
N GLU A 137 5.24 -9.11 20.13
CA GLU A 137 4.09 -9.94 19.80
C GLU A 137 3.12 -9.21 18.88
N GLY A 138 2.71 -9.89 17.82
CA GLY A 138 1.89 -9.32 16.76
C GLY A 138 2.51 -9.54 15.38
N ILE A 139 1.94 -8.87 14.39
CA ILE A 139 2.32 -9.00 12.99
C ILE A 139 2.71 -7.62 12.45
N GLU A 140 3.91 -7.57 11.89
CA GLU A 140 4.44 -6.43 11.16
C GLU A 140 4.15 -6.61 9.67
N ILE A 141 3.59 -5.60 9.02
CA ILE A 141 3.25 -5.62 7.59
C ILE A 141 4.26 -4.76 6.84
N LYS A 142 4.87 -5.37 5.81
CA LYS A 142 5.81 -4.68 4.93
C LYS A 142 5.41 -4.86 3.51
N ALA A 143 5.15 -3.77 2.81
CA ALA A 143 4.88 -3.78 1.39
C ALA A 143 6.08 -3.28 0.59
N SER A 144 6.25 -3.81 -0.62
CA SER A 144 7.23 -3.31 -1.58
C SER A 144 6.67 -3.35 -2.99
N ARG A 145 6.85 -2.24 -3.71
CA ARG A 145 6.59 -2.14 -5.16
C ARG A 145 7.56 -2.99 -6.00
N TYR A 146 8.70 -3.38 -5.43
CA TYR A 146 9.68 -4.20 -6.12
C TYR A 146 9.42 -5.66 -5.81
N GLY A 147 9.46 -6.54 -6.81
CA GLY A 147 9.37 -8.00 -6.65
C GLY A 147 10.49 -8.64 -5.80
N ARG A 148 11.34 -7.82 -5.19
CA ARG A 148 12.37 -8.19 -4.21
C ARG A 148 12.13 -7.34 -2.96
N GLY A 149 11.53 -7.92 -1.92
CA GLY A 149 11.41 -7.27 -0.62
C GLY A 149 12.78 -6.78 -0.16
N ARG A 150 12.98 -5.46 -0.11
CA ARG A 150 14.25 -4.86 0.34
C ARG A 150 14.39 -5.07 1.84
N GLY A 151 15.08 -6.14 2.19
CA GLY A 151 15.40 -6.47 3.56
C GLY A 151 16.54 -7.46 3.66
N SER A 152 17.75 -7.07 3.25
CA SER A 152 19.03 -7.50 3.83
C SER A 152 20.13 -6.97 2.91
N SER A 153 21.07 -6.22 3.47
CA SER A 153 22.38 -6.05 2.85
C SER A 153 22.94 -7.43 2.46
N GLY A 154 23.35 -7.60 1.20
CA GLY A 154 24.11 -8.77 0.75
C GLY A 154 23.38 -9.71 -0.20
N TYR A 155 23.71 -9.57 -1.48
CA TYR A 155 23.68 -10.55 -2.58
C TYR A 155 22.34 -11.08 -3.16
N PRO A 156 22.29 -11.27 -4.49
CA PRO A 156 21.06 -11.61 -5.22
C PRO A 156 20.71 -13.09 -5.09
N SER A 157 19.49 -13.39 -4.64
CA SER A 157 18.86 -14.71 -4.82
C SER A 157 17.77 -14.61 -5.90
N LYS A 158 17.79 -15.52 -6.87
CA LYS A 158 17.05 -15.43 -8.15
C LYS A 158 15.53 -15.70 -8.10
N HIS A 159 14.90 -15.85 -6.94
CA HIS A 159 13.48 -16.22 -6.88
C HIS A 159 12.71 -15.29 -5.94
N GLY A 160 11.72 -14.57 -6.47
CA GLY A 160 10.74 -13.81 -5.70
C GLY A 160 9.99 -14.77 -4.78
N ARG A 161 10.30 -14.72 -3.49
CA ARG A 161 9.66 -15.52 -2.44
C ARG A 161 9.25 -14.58 -1.33
N CYS A 162 8.05 -14.75 -0.80
CA CYS A 162 7.68 -14.24 0.52
C CYS A 162 8.56 -14.95 1.56
N ARG A 163 9.66 -14.30 1.97
CA ARG A 163 10.52 -14.79 3.06
C ARG A 163 9.92 -14.36 4.39
N GLN A 164 9.61 -15.33 5.24
CA GLN A 164 9.59 -15.08 6.69
C GLN A 164 11.04 -14.89 7.14
N LYS A 165 11.40 -13.69 7.59
CA LYS A 165 12.65 -13.54 8.34
C LYS A 165 12.42 -14.13 9.72
N LYS A 166 13.38 -14.93 10.20
CA LYS A 166 13.59 -15.21 11.64
C LYS A 166 13.96 -13.89 12.34
N SER A 167 12.99 -13.00 12.48
CA SER A 167 12.99 -11.88 13.41
C SER A 167 12.04 -12.30 14.53
N ARG A 168 12.30 -11.87 15.77
CA ARG A 168 11.46 -12.24 16.93
C ARG A 168 10.03 -11.68 16.86
N ASN A 169 9.72 -10.91 15.80
CA ASN A 169 8.39 -10.46 15.41
C ASN A 169 8.01 -11.12 14.07
N HIS A 170 6.78 -11.60 13.95
CA HIS A 170 6.27 -12.16 12.70
C HIS A 170 6.10 -11.04 11.66
N SER A 171 6.81 -11.12 10.53
CA SER A 171 6.67 -10.15 9.44
C SER A 171 5.92 -10.76 8.26
N LEU A 172 4.91 -10.04 7.78
CA LEU A 172 4.17 -10.31 6.55
C LEU A 172 4.74 -9.40 5.44
N ASN A 173 5.44 -10.00 4.48
CA ASN A 173 6.04 -9.27 3.37
C ASN A 173 5.17 -9.39 2.12
N LEU A 174 4.65 -8.27 1.65
CA LEU A 174 3.77 -8.16 0.49
C LEU A 174 4.56 -7.56 -0.68
N ALA A 175 4.54 -8.23 -1.83
CA ALA A 175 4.99 -7.67 -3.10
C ALA A 175 3.75 -7.28 -3.90
N VAL A 176 3.67 -6.02 -4.29
CA VAL A 176 2.53 -5.46 -5.05
C VAL A 176 3.05 -4.80 -6.32
#